data_AF-A0A7W8GFU8-F1
#
_entry.id   AF-A0A7W8GFU8-F1
#
_cell.length_a   1.000
_cell.length_b   1.000
_cell.length_c   1.000
_cell.angle_alpha   90.00
_cell.angle_beta   90.00
_cell.angle_gamma   90.00
#
_symmetry.space_group_name_H-M   'P 1'
#
loop_
_entity.id
_entity.type
_entity.pdbx_description
1 polymer ?
#
loop_
_entity_poly.entity_id
_entity_poly.type
_entity_poly.pdbx_seq_one_letter_code
_entity_poly.pdbx_strand_id
1 'polypeptide(L)' 'MALMPHPNGPRTRILRLYRTFTTLDAGLVAAALGITQQQASGQLITLFHAGQVLRASRRSARRPYLRIEYHREVR' A
#
# COMPACT_ATOMS: atom_id res chain seq x y z
N MET A 1 0.54 -12.39 -22.91
CA MET A 1 -0.37 -11.21 -22.95
C MET A 1 -0.09 -10.34 -21.73
N ALA A 2 0.52 -9.17 -21.92
CA ALA A 2 0.78 -8.23 -20.82
C ALA A 2 -0.51 -7.42 -20.54
N LEU A 3 -1.19 -7.72 -19.42
CA LEU A 3 -2.26 -6.89 -18.91
C LEU A 3 -1.70 -5.51 -18.60
N MET A 4 -1.94 -4.54 -19.49
CA MET A 4 -1.62 -3.14 -19.22
C MET A 4 -2.39 -2.72 -17.95
N PRO A 5 -1.72 -2.20 -16.91
CA PRO A 5 -2.40 -1.78 -15.70
C PRO A 5 -3.32 -0.62 -16.06
N HIS A 6 -4.64 -0.84 -15.99
CA HIS A 6 -5.63 0.20 -16.22
C HIS A 6 -5.30 1.40 -15.32
N PRO A 7 -5.27 2.64 -15.83
CA PRO A 7 -4.88 3.81 -15.03
C PRO A 7 -5.78 4.00 -13.80
N ASN A 8 -7.01 3.50 -13.83
CA ASN A 8 -7.99 3.56 -12.73
C ASN A 8 -8.08 2.28 -11.89
N GLY A 9 -7.25 1.27 -12.16
CA GLY A 9 -7.26 0.03 -11.40
C GLY A 9 -6.83 0.23 -9.94
N PRO A 10 -7.30 -0.62 -9.01
CA PRO A 10 -6.97 -0.53 -7.59
C PRO A 10 -5.45 -0.54 -7.35
N ARG A 11 -4.71 -1.35 -8.11
CA ARG A 11 -3.23 -1.39 -8.11
C ARG A 11 -2.60 -0.02 -8.36
N THR A 12 -3.02 0.66 -9.43
CA THR A 12 -2.47 1.97 -9.84
C THR A 12 -2.81 3.06 -8.82
N ARG A 13 -3.99 2.99 -8.19
CA ARG A 13 -4.38 3.93 -7.11
C ARG A 13 -3.53 3.71 -5.85
N ILE A 14 -3.28 2.46 -5.46
CA ILE A 14 -2.40 2.16 -4.31
C ILE A 14 -0.98 2.63 -4.55
N LEU A 15 -0.42 2.41 -5.74
CA LEU A 15 0.92 2.90 -6.09
C LEU A 15 1.00 4.43 -6.08
N ARG A 16 -0.07 5.14 -6.50
CA ARG A 16 -0.16 6.59 -6.36
C ARG A 16 -0.15 7.02 -4.89
N LEU A 17 -1.00 6.42 -4.05
CA LEU A 17 -1.02 6.69 -2.62
C LEU A 17 0.34 6.45 -1.97
N TYR A 18 1.00 5.34 -2.30
CA TYR A 18 2.34 5.00 -1.81
C TYR A 18 3.41 6.02 -2.24
N ARG A 19 3.29 6.63 -3.41
CA ARG A 19 4.22 7.70 -3.85
C ARG A 19 3.96 9.02 -3.13
N THR A 20 2.70 9.30 -2.79
CA THR A 20 2.27 10.54 -2.12
C THR A 20 2.55 10.52 -0.62
N PHE A 21 2.27 9.41 0.06
CA PHE A 21 2.41 9.30 1.52
C PHE A 21 3.77 8.73 1.92
N THR A 22 4.35 9.25 3.00
CA THR A 22 5.59 8.73 3.57
C THR A 22 5.41 7.31 4.10
N THR A 23 4.25 7.04 4.71
CA THR A 23 3.84 5.72 5.19
C THR A 23 2.42 5.43 4.74
N LEU A 24 2.15 4.17 4.41
CA LEU A 24 0.85 3.70 3.95
C LEU A 24 0.48 2.43 4.70
N ASP A 25 -0.76 2.32 5.16
CA ASP A 25 -1.28 1.12 5.79
C ASP A 25 -2.56 0.64 5.11
N ALA A 26 -2.96 -0.59 5.42
CA ALA A 26 -4.15 -1.20 4.83
C ALA A 26 -5.44 -0.42 5.14
N GLY A 27 -5.52 0.23 6.30
CA GLY A 27 -6.66 1.07 6.68
C GLY A 27 -6.73 2.35 5.85
N LEU A 28 -5.61 3.05 5.66
CA LEU A 28 -5.55 4.22 4.76
C LEU A 28 -5.92 3.85 3.33
N VAL A 29 -5.42 2.72 2.83
CA VAL A 29 -5.76 2.24 1.48
C VAL A 29 -7.24 1.89 1.38
N ALA A 30 -7.78 1.19 2.37
CA ALA A 30 -9.19 0.83 2.43
C ALA A 30 -10.09 2.07 2.37
N ALA A 31 -9.81 3.07 3.20
CA ALA A 31 -10.55 4.33 3.21
C ALA A 31 -10.42 5.09 1.89
N ALA A 32 -9.22 5.18 1.32
CA ALA A 32 -8.98 5.92 0.08
C ALA A 32 -9.60 5.25 -1.17
N LEU A 33 -9.71 3.92 -1.18
CA LEU A 33 -10.26 3.17 -2.31
C LEU A 33 -11.73 2.77 -2.12
N GLY A 34 -12.31 2.95 -0.93
CA GLY A 34 -13.66 2.51 -0.60
C GLY A 34 -13.79 0.98 -0.58
N ILE A 35 -12.74 0.28 -0.15
CA ILE A 35 -12.68 -1.20 -0.09
C ILE A 35 -12.48 -1.68 1.34
N THR A 36 -12.63 -2.98 1.58
CA THR A 36 -12.39 -3.51 2.93
C THR A 36 -10.91 -3.54 3.27
N GLN A 37 -10.57 -3.46 4.57
CA GLN A 37 -9.19 -3.55 5.04
C GLN A 37 -8.54 -4.88 4.64
N GLN A 38 -9.30 -5.97 4.59
CA GLN A 38 -8.83 -7.27 4.12
C GLN A 38 -8.43 -7.22 2.64
N GLN A 39 -9.27 -6.64 1.78
CA GLN A 39 -8.95 -6.46 0.36
C GLN A 39 -7.72 -5.56 0.16
N ALA A 40 -7.66 -4.44 0.87
CA ALA A 40 -6.50 -3.54 0.85
C ALA A 40 -5.21 -4.24 1.28
N SER A 41 -5.27 -5.04 2.35
CA SER A 41 -4.15 -5.85 2.84
C SER A 41 -3.68 -6.85 1.78
N GLY A 42 -4.59 -7.59 1.15
CA GLY A 42 -4.25 -8.53 0.07
C GLY A 42 -3.59 -7.86 -1.15
N GLN A 43 -4.05 -6.66 -1.52
CA GLN A 43 -3.44 -5.88 -2.60
C GLN A 43 -2.04 -5.40 -2.22
N LEU A 44 -1.84 -4.89 -1.00
CA LEU A 44 -0.53 -4.46 -0.52
C LEU A 44 0.47 -5.62 -0.42
N ILE A 45 0.02 -6.80 0.02
CA ILE A 45 0.83 -8.03 0.05
C ILE A 45 1.26 -8.41 -1.38
N THR A 46 0.33 -8.41 -2.34
CA THR A 46 0.63 -8.68 -3.75
C THR A 46 1.67 -7.70 -4.30
N LEU A 47 1.52 -6.40 -4.01
CA LEU A 47 2.45 -5.35 -4.43
C LEU A 47 3.84 -5.52 -3.79
N PHE A 48 3.89 -5.95 -2.54
CA PHE A 48 5.14 -6.22 -1.82
C PHE A 48 5.89 -7.41 -2.44
N HIS A 49 5.20 -8.52 -2.70
CA HIS A 49 5.81 -9.67 -3.38
C HIS A 49 6.26 -9.34 -4.80
N ALA A 50 5.60 -8.39 -5.47
CA ALA A 50 6.03 -7.85 -6.76
C ALA A 50 7.17 -6.82 -6.67
N GLY A 51 7.70 -6.53 -5.47
CA GLY A 51 8.79 -5.57 -5.25
C GLY A 51 8.41 -4.10 -5.51
N GLN A 52 7.11 -3.78 -5.56
CA GLN A 52 6.63 -2.43 -5.92
C GLN A 52 6.42 -1.53 -4.70
N VAL A 53 6.26 -2.12 -3.52
CA VAL A 53 6.16 -1.41 -2.24
C VAL A 53 7.06 -2.09 -1.22
N LEU A 54 7.65 -1.29 -0.34
CA LEU A 54 8.48 -1.79 0.76
C LEU A 54 7.62 -1.93 2.00
N ARG A 55 7.69 -3.09 2.64
CA ARG A 55 7.00 -3.37 3.90
C ARG A 55 7.96 -3.13 5.06
N ALA A 56 7.64 -2.17 5.92
CA ALA A 56 8.27 -2.04 7.22
C ALA A 56 7.46 -2.80 8.27
N SER A 57 8.10 -3.79 8.90
CA SER A 57 7.60 -4.47 10.09
C SER A 57 8.09 -3.79 11.36
N ARG A 58 8.14 -2.46 11.38
CA ARG A 58 8.53 -1.69 12.58
C ARG A 58 7.31 -1.02 13.17
N ARG A 59 7.23 -1.03 14.51
CA ARG A 59 6.25 -0.24 15.24
C ARG A 59 6.49 1.22 14.90
N SER A 60 5.56 1.83 14.17
CA SER A 60 5.65 3.25 13.83
C SER A 60 5.65 4.07 15.11
N ALA A 61 6.64 4.95 15.29
CA ALA A 61 6.62 5.89 16.42
C ALA A 61 5.41 6.84 16.36
N ARG A 62 4.92 7.13 15.14
CA ARG A 62 3.72 7.95 14.90
C ARG A 62 2.41 7.17 15.02
N ARG A 63 2.44 5.84 14.85
CA ARG A 63 1.27 4.95 14.89
C ARG A 63 1.58 3.69 15.70
N PRO A 64 1.62 3.79 17.03
CA PRO A 64 2.14 2.72 17.90
C PRO A 64 1.28 1.45 17.91
N TYR A 65 0.02 1.52 17.47
CA TYR A 65 -0.89 0.38 17.37
C TYR A 65 -0.84 -0.31 16.00
N LEU A 66 -0.14 0.28 15.05
CA LEU A 66 -0.11 -0.22 13.68
C LEU A 66 1.10 -1.15 13.49
N ARG A 67 0.82 -2.42 13.18
CA ARG A 67 1.83 -3.48 13.10
C ARG A 67 2.57 -3.55 11.76
N ILE A 68 1.97 -3.03 10.68
CA ILE A 68 2.50 -3.14 9.32
C ILE A 68 2.31 -1.80 8.61
N GLU A 69 3.41 -1.14 8.26
CA GLU A 69 3.42 0.03 7.39
C GLU A 69 4.18 -0.27 6.10
N TYR A 70 3.80 0.41 5.04
CA TYR A 70 4.49 0.40 3.76
C TYR A 70 5.12 1.77 3.54
N HIS A 71 6.44 1.82 3.34
CA HIS A 71 7.19 3.07 3.28
C HIS A 71 7.71 3.31 1.89
N ARG A 72 7.55 4.53 1.37
CA ARG A 72 8.22 4.93 0.14
C ARG A 72 9.73 4.80 0.32
N GLU A 73 10.38 4.18 -0.66
CA GLU A 73 11.84 4.16 -0.76
C GLU A 73 12.33 5.61 -0.93
N VAL A 74 12.92 6.16 0.14
CA VAL A 74 13.65 7.43 0.06
C VAL A 74 15.04 7.05 -0.45
N ARG A 75 15.27 7.20 -1.75
CA ARG A 75 16.62 7.20 -2.32
C ARG A 75 17.36 8.46 -1.90
#